data_AF-A0A383DA28-F1
#
_entry.id   AF-A0A383DA28-F1
#
_cell.length_a   1.000
_cell.length_b   1.000
_cell.length_c   1.000
_cell.angle_alpha   90.00
_cell.angle_beta   90.00
_cell.angle_gamma   90.00
#
_symmetry.space_group_name_H-M   'P 1'
#
loop_
_entity.id
_entity.type
_entity.pdbx_description
1 polymer ?
#
loop_
_entity_poly.entity_id
_entity_poly.type
_entity_poly.pdbx_seq_one_letter_code
_entity_poly.pdbx_strand_id
1 'polypeptide(L)'
;MTKSTAFRGWYYFRMGWSTYFAFIFAAINTLTVTYFLAIENYPILKEVFPTFMHYIIIIIMIGIPLLTLIGYVHFKRTPSFRSESAVNFESNPFARRTLINSELTLKINQELITLLLKMQKGEKINDKVIEQIQKTQTEISSLVEKRTIFSKEDLDFLKK
;
A
#
# COMPACT_ATOMS: atom_id res chain seq x y z
N MET A 1 18.34 2.60 14.55
CA MET A 1 17.03 3.27 14.43
C MET A 1 16.87 4.18 15.64
N THR A 2 16.89 5.49 15.42
CA THR A 2 16.83 6.51 16.49
C THR A 2 15.54 6.36 17.31
N LYS A 3 15.67 6.41 18.64
CA LYS A 3 14.61 6.20 19.62
C LYS A 3 13.67 7.42 19.68
N SER A 4 12.86 7.65 18.65
CA SER A 4 11.75 8.61 18.71
C SER A 4 10.51 7.97 19.37
N THR A 5 10.64 7.59 20.64
CA THR A 5 9.59 6.88 21.40
C THR A 5 8.25 7.62 21.35
N ALA A 6 8.26 8.96 21.43
CA ALA A 6 7.06 9.78 21.32
C ALA A 6 6.37 9.68 19.95
N PHE A 7 7.11 9.82 18.85
CA PHE A 7 6.53 9.71 17.50
C PHE A 7 5.99 8.30 17.22
N ARG A 8 6.66 7.27 17.73
CA ARG A 8 6.18 5.88 17.64
C ARG A 8 4.93 5.65 18.48
N GLY A 9 4.91 6.15 19.72
CA GLY A 9 3.73 6.10 20.58
C GLY A 9 2.53 6.82 19.95
N TRP A 10 2.75 8.01 19.41
CA TRP A 10 1.72 8.77 18.70
C TRP A 10 1.23 8.04 17.45
N TYR A 11 2.12 7.40 16.69
CA TYR A 11 1.73 6.57 15.56
C TYR A 11 0.85 5.39 16.01
N TYR A 12 1.25 4.64 17.04
CA TYR A 12 0.46 3.53 17.56
C TYR A 12 -0.91 3.98 18.07
N PHE A 13 -0.96 5.11 18.79
CA PHE A 13 -2.22 5.70 19.24
C PHE A 13 -3.14 6.03 18.05
N ARG A 14 -2.64 6.77 17.05
CA ARG A 14 -3.44 7.12 15.86
C ARG A 14 -3.92 5.88 15.12
N MET A 15 -3.05 4.89 14.93
CA MET A 15 -3.43 3.63 14.28
C MET A 15 -4.50 2.88 15.08
N GLY A 16 -4.37 2.80 16.40
CA GLY A 16 -5.36 2.18 17.26
C GLY A 16 -6.71 2.90 17.20
N TRP A 17 -6.69 4.23 17.30
CA TRP A 17 -7.87 5.07 17.21
C TRP A 17 -8.55 4.96 15.84
N SER A 18 -7.83 5.21 14.75
CA SER A 18 -8.42 5.27 13.40
C SER A 18 -8.91 3.91 12.91
N THR A 19 -8.18 2.84 13.24
CA THR A 19 -8.47 1.50 12.68
C THR A 19 -9.55 0.77 13.46
N TYR A 20 -9.56 0.89 14.79
CA TYR A 20 -10.46 0.10 15.64
C TYR A 20 -11.58 0.93 16.27
N PHE A 21 -11.26 2.12 16.81
CA PHE A 21 -12.25 2.91 17.54
C PHE A 21 -13.14 3.77 16.63
N ALA A 22 -12.55 4.44 15.64
CA ALA A 22 -13.25 5.45 14.86
C ALA A 22 -14.49 4.90 14.14
N PHE A 23 -14.38 3.71 13.54
CA PHE A 23 -15.51 3.08 12.86
C PHE A 23 -16.65 2.75 13.81
N ILE A 24 -16.38 2.07 14.93
CA ILE A 24 -17.40 1.68 15.91
C ILE A 24 -18.04 2.92 16.53
N PHE A 25 -17.22 3.89 16.92
CA PHE A 25 -17.68 5.14 17.52
C PHE A 25 -18.59 5.92 16.55
N ALA A 26 -18.15 6.09 15.30
CA ALA A 26 -18.93 6.77 14.27
C ALA A 26 -20.22 6.01 13.94
N ALA A 27 -20.17 4.67 13.86
CA ALA A 27 -21.35 3.85 13.60
C ALA A 27 -22.38 3.97 14.72
N ILE A 28 -21.99 3.82 15.99
CA ILE A 28 -22.90 3.95 17.13
C ILE A 28 -23.52 5.35 17.15
N ASN A 29 -22.71 6.40 17.01
CA ASN A 29 -23.19 7.78 17.03
C ASN A 29 -24.16 8.04 15.87
N THR A 30 -23.76 7.70 14.64
CA THR A 30 -24.58 7.92 13.44
C THR A 30 -25.89 7.14 13.53
N LEU A 31 -25.87 5.87 13.91
CA LEU A 31 -27.08 5.06 14.04
C LEU A 31 -28.01 5.66 15.09
N THR A 32 -27.48 6.01 16.26
CA THR A 32 -28.27 6.58 17.38
C THR A 32 -28.89 7.91 16.99
N VAL A 33 -28.08 8.86 16.52
CA VAL A 33 -28.53 10.21 16.17
C VAL A 33 -29.50 10.18 14.99
N THR A 34 -29.21 9.40 13.95
CA THR A 34 -30.11 9.28 12.79
C THR A 34 -31.46 8.70 13.21
N TYR A 35 -31.46 7.69 14.08
CA TYR A 35 -32.72 7.08 14.49
C TYR A 35 -33.55 8.04 15.36
N PHE A 36 -33.00 8.49 16.48
CA PHE A 36 -33.76 9.27 17.46
C PHE A 36 -34.05 10.71 17.02
N LEU A 37 -33.18 11.32 16.21
CA LEU A 37 -33.43 12.69 15.72
C LEU A 37 -34.18 12.73 14.39
N ALA A 38 -33.96 11.78 13.48
CA ALA A 38 -34.62 11.78 12.17
C ALA A 38 -35.72 10.74 12.06
N ILE A 39 -35.41 9.45 12.15
CA ILE A 39 -36.38 8.37 11.84
C ILE A 39 -37.61 8.44 12.75
N GLU A 40 -37.39 8.61 14.06
CA GLU A 40 -38.49 8.64 15.02
C GLU A 40 -39.47 9.81 14.80
N ASN A 41 -38.98 10.91 14.23
CA ASN A 41 -39.73 12.16 14.03
C ASN A 41 -40.36 12.29 12.64
N TYR A 42 -40.08 11.36 11.71
CA TYR A 42 -40.64 11.36 10.36
C TYR A 42 -41.53 10.12 10.15
N PRO A 43 -42.86 10.27 10.06
CA PRO A 43 -43.80 9.15 10.03
C PRO A 43 -43.48 8.08 8.99
N ILE A 44 -43.15 8.50 7.76
CA ILE A 44 -42.81 7.59 6.65
C ILE A 44 -41.58 6.72 6.98
N LEU A 45 -40.56 7.29 7.64
CA LEU A 45 -39.37 6.53 8.03
C LEU A 45 -39.66 5.60 9.20
N LYS A 46 -40.51 6.02 10.15
CA LYS A 46 -40.91 5.21 11.31
C LYS A 46 -41.76 4.01 10.92
N GLU A 47 -42.56 4.11 9.85
CA GLU A 47 -43.28 2.96 9.28
C GLU A 47 -42.32 1.88 8.76
N VAL A 48 -41.24 2.30 8.09
CA VAL A 48 -40.20 1.37 7.57
C VAL A 48 -39.30 0.86 8.68
N PHE A 49 -39.02 1.68 9.69
CA PHE A 49 -38.13 1.38 10.81
C PHE A 49 -38.83 1.60 12.17
N PRO A 50 -39.68 0.66 12.61
CA PRO A 50 -40.56 0.90 13.77
C PRO A 50 -39.83 1.02 15.11
N THR A 51 -38.68 0.35 15.24
CA THR A 51 -37.83 0.42 16.43
C THR A 51 -36.36 0.58 16.06
N PHE A 52 -35.57 1.08 17.01
CA PHE A 52 -34.13 1.23 16.84
C PHE A 52 -33.44 -0.10 16.48
N MET A 53 -33.91 -1.21 17.04
CA MET A 53 -33.38 -2.54 16.73
C MET A 53 -33.67 -2.97 15.28
N HIS A 54 -34.87 -2.69 14.76
CA HIS A 54 -35.18 -2.98 13.36
C HIS A 54 -34.26 -2.20 12.42
N TYR A 55 -34.08 -0.91 12.71
CA TYR A 55 -33.18 -0.04 11.97
C TYR A 55 -31.74 -0.57 11.96
N ILE A 56 -31.17 -0.92 13.13
CA ILE A 56 -29.82 -1.48 13.23
C ILE A 56 -29.68 -2.74 12.38
N ILE A 57 -30.60 -3.70 12.52
CA ILE A 57 -30.52 -4.99 11.83
C ILE A 57 -30.53 -4.79 10.31
N ILE A 58 -31.44 -3.95 9.80
CA ILE A 58 -31.55 -3.66 8.36
C ILE A 58 -30.27 -2.97 7.84
N ILE A 59 -29.77 -1.96 8.56
CA ILE A 59 -28.55 -1.25 8.15
C ILE A 59 -27.33 -2.16 8.20
N ILE A 60 -27.21 -3.06 9.17
CA ILE A 60 -26.11 -4.03 9.21
C ILE A 60 -26.20 -5.00 8.02
N MET A 61 -27.40 -5.55 7.77
CA MET A 61 -27.61 -6.52 6.68
C MET A 61 -27.32 -5.94 5.30
N ILE A 62 -27.60 -4.65 5.06
CA ILE A 62 -27.35 -4.00 3.76
C ILE A 62 -25.96 -3.35 3.74
N GLY A 63 -25.60 -2.67 4.81
CA GLY A 63 -24.39 -1.86 4.93
C GLY A 63 -23.11 -2.70 4.87
N ILE A 64 -23.05 -3.85 5.55
CA ILE A 64 -21.84 -4.69 5.51
C ILE A 64 -21.57 -5.22 4.09
N PRO A 65 -22.53 -5.84 3.38
CA PRO A 65 -22.31 -6.26 2.00
C PRO A 65 -21.97 -5.10 1.06
N LEU A 66 -22.67 -3.97 1.18
CA LEU A 66 -22.43 -2.81 0.33
C LEU A 66 -21.03 -2.23 0.54
N LEU A 67 -20.59 -2.02 1.78
CA LEU A 67 -19.25 -1.51 2.09
C LEU A 67 -18.17 -2.48 1.64
N THR A 68 -18.41 -3.79 1.78
CA THR A 68 -17.50 -4.83 1.30
C THR A 68 -17.38 -4.78 -0.23
N LEU A 69 -18.50 -4.60 -0.94
CA LEU A 69 -18.52 -4.46 -2.39
C LEU A 69 -17.79 -3.20 -2.85
N ILE A 70 -18.04 -2.06 -2.21
CA ILE A 70 -17.35 -0.80 -2.50
C ILE A 70 -15.84 -0.96 -2.28
N GLY A 71 -15.43 -1.56 -1.16
CA GLY A 71 -14.03 -1.86 -0.89
C GLY A 71 -13.41 -2.77 -1.96
N TYR A 72 -14.10 -3.85 -2.33
CA TYR A 72 -13.66 -4.74 -3.41
C TYR A 72 -13.47 -3.99 -4.73
N VAL A 73 -14.43 -3.15 -5.12
CA VAL A 73 -14.36 -2.36 -6.35
C VAL A 73 -13.19 -1.37 -6.30
N HIS A 74 -12.98 -0.66 -5.19
CA HIS A 74 -11.84 0.25 -5.01
C HIS A 74 -10.50 -0.46 -5.19
N PHE A 75 -10.33 -1.63 -4.56
CA PHE A 75 -9.05 -2.35 -4.61
C PHE A 75 -8.80 -3.09 -5.93
N LYS A 76 -9.85 -3.52 -6.65
CA LYS A 76 -9.71 -4.43 -7.81
C LYS A 76 -10.11 -3.82 -9.14
N ARG A 77 -10.93 -2.77 -9.16
CA ARG A 77 -11.60 -2.29 -10.37
C ARG A 77 -11.35 -0.82 -10.67
N THR A 78 -10.83 -0.03 -9.72
CA THR A 78 -10.54 1.39 -9.95
C THR A 78 -9.04 1.66 -10.05
N PRO A 79 -8.64 2.73 -10.78
CA PRO A 79 -7.25 3.21 -10.77
C PRO A 79 -6.79 3.75 -9.41
N SER A 80 -7.71 4.04 -8.49
CA SER A 80 -7.42 4.68 -7.19
C SER A 80 -6.39 3.89 -6.38
N PHE A 81 -6.54 2.57 -6.30
CA PHE A 81 -5.59 1.73 -5.57
C PHE A 81 -4.17 1.77 -6.17
N ARG A 82 -4.06 1.90 -7.50
CA ARG A 82 -2.75 2.05 -8.16
C ARG A 82 -2.08 3.36 -7.77
N SER A 83 -2.83 4.46 -7.75
CA SER A 83 -2.32 5.77 -7.32
C SER A 83 -1.93 5.77 -5.84
N GLU A 84 -2.75 5.19 -4.96
CA GLU A 84 -2.43 5.03 -3.54
C GLU A 84 -1.16 4.21 -3.32
N SER A 85 -1.02 3.11 -4.05
CA SER A 85 0.17 2.27 -3.99
C SER A 85 1.41 3.03 -4.46
N ALA A 86 1.33 3.77 -5.58
CA ALA A 86 2.44 4.59 -6.07
C ALA A 86 2.89 5.61 -5.02
N VAL A 87 1.95 6.38 -4.45
CA VAL A 87 2.25 7.34 -3.38
C VAL A 87 2.88 6.66 -2.16
N ASN A 88 2.43 5.45 -1.80
CA ASN A 88 3.02 4.69 -0.70
C ASN A 88 4.49 4.32 -0.97
N PHE A 89 4.79 3.77 -2.15
CA PHE A 89 6.16 3.43 -2.54
C PHE A 89 7.05 4.67 -2.70
N GLU A 90 6.52 5.79 -3.19
CA GLU A 90 7.26 7.05 -3.29
C GLU A 90 7.55 7.66 -1.92
N SER A 91 6.58 7.63 -1.00
CA SER A 91 6.68 8.31 0.30
C SER A 91 7.39 7.46 1.37
N ASN A 92 7.32 6.13 1.28
CA ASN A 92 7.93 5.22 2.24
C ASN A 92 9.36 4.84 1.79
N PRO A 93 10.42 5.33 2.46
CA PRO A 93 11.79 5.03 2.07
C PRO A 93 12.15 3.54 2.10
N PHE A 94 11.54 2.76 3.01
CA PHE A 94 11.79 1.33 3.10
C PHE A 94 11.12 0.57 1.96
N ALA A 95 9.86 0.89 1.65
CA ALA A 95 9.14 0.28 0.53
C ALA A 95 9.84 0.60 -0.80
N ARG A 96 10.22 1.87 -0.99
CA ARG A 96 11.02 2.33 -2.12
C ARG A 96 12.30 1.52 -2.29
N ARG A 97 13.08 1.40 -1.21
CA ARG A 97 14.35 0.66 -1.22
C ARG A 97 14.15 -0.80 -1.60
N THR A 98 13.10 -1.44 -1.08
CA THR A 98 12.76 -2.83 -1.44
C THR A 98 12.41 -2.98 -2.92
N LEU A 99 11.62 -2.05 -3.48
CA LEU A 99 11.26 -2.07 -4.90
C LEU A 99 12.51 -1.98 -5.80
N ILE A 100 13.34 -0.97 -5.58
CA ILE A 100 14.56 -0.75 -6.37
C ILE A 100 15.51 -1.93 -6.24
N ASN A 101 15.74 -2.43 -5.03
CA ASN A 101 16.60 -3.60 -4.84
C ASN A 101 16.07 -4.81 -5.61
N SER A 102 14.75 -5.00 -5.65
CA SER A 102 14.14 -6.11 -6.40
C SER A 102 14.37 -5.96 -7.92
N GLU A 103 14.24 -4.74 -8.46
CA GLU A 103 14.53 -4.45 -9.87
C GLU A 103 16.01 -4.68 -10.23
N LEU A 104 16.93 -4.19 -9.39
CA LEU A 104 18.36 -4.39 -9.57
C LEU A 104 18.76 -5.87 -9.49
N THR A 105 18.20 -6.60 -8.53
CA THR A 105 18.40 -8.05 -8.42
C THR A 105 17.86 -8.79 -9.63
N LEU A 106 16.68 -8.42 -10.14
CA LEU A 106 16.14 -9.01 -11.36
C LEU A 106 17.05 -8.76 -12.58
N LYS A 107 17.57 -7.54 -12.71
CA LYS A 107 18.51 -7.17 -13.78
C LYS A 107 19.78 -8.02 -13.73
N ILE A 108 20.44 -8.12 -12.57
CA ILE A 108 21.64 -8.96 -12.39
C ILE A 108 21.32 -10.43 -12.69
N ASN A 109 20.19 -10.95 -12.20
CA ASN A 109 19.81 -12.34 -12.41
C ASN A 109 19.60 -12.65 -13.90
N GLN A 110 18.99 -11.74 -14.67
CA GLN A 110 18.83 -11.91 -16.12
C GLN A 110 20.18 -11.93 -16.84
N GLU A 111 21.11 -11.05 -16.46
CA GLU A 111 22.47 -11.03 -17.03
C GLU A 111 23.24 -12.31 -16.69
N LEU A 112 23.14 -12.80 -15.45
CA LEU A 112 23.76 -14.04 -15.01
C LEU A 112 23.19 -15.25 -15.75
N ILE A 113 21.86 -15.36 -15.87
CA ILE A 113 21.20 -16.43 -16.64
C ILE A 113 21.67 -16.41 -18.09
N THR A 114 21.77 -15.21 -18.69
CA THR A 114 22.26 -15.07 -20.07
C THR A 114 23.69 -15.59 -20.21
N LEU A 115 24.57 -15.26 -19.26
CA LEU A 115 25.95 -15.76 -19.25
C LEU A 115 26.01 -17.28 -19.11
N LEU A 116 25.22 -17.86 -18.18
CA LEU A 116 25.15 -19.31 -17.99
C LEU A 116 24.67 -20.04 -19.25
N LEU A 117 23.67 -19.50 -19.95
CA LEU A 117 23.17 -20.09 -21.21
C LEU A 117 24.23 -20.06 -22.32
N LYS A 118 25.02 -18.99 -22.41
CA LYS A 118 26.13 -18.90 -23.39
C LYS A 118 27.21 -19.92 -23.08
N MET A 119 27.59 -20.05 -21.81
CA MET A 119 28.56 -21.06 -21.34
C MET A 119 28.08 -22.48 -21.67
N GLN A 120 26.80 -22.79 -21.40
CA GLN A 120 26.23 -24.10 -21.68
C GLN A 120 26.28 -24.45 -23.18
N LYS A 121 26.04 -23.47 -24.06
CA LYS A 121 26.09 -23.66 -25.52
C LYS A 121 27.51 -23.74 -26.10
N GLY A 122 28.53 -23.58 -25.26
CA GLY A 122 29.92 -23.47 -25.73
C GLY A 122 30.19 -22.19 -26.54
N GLU A 123 29.30 -21.21 -26.47
CA GLU A 123 29.52 -19.90 -27.09
C GLU A 123 30.67 -19.21 -26.35
N LYS A 124 31.63 -18.64 -27.10
CA LYS A 124 32.68 -17.82 -26.48
C LYS A 124 32.01 -16.64 -25.77
N ILE A 125 32.27 -16.49 -24.48
CA ILE A 125 31.93 -15.26 -23.75
C ILE A 125 32.75 -14.15 -24.41
N ASN A 126 32.08 -13.28 -25.16
CA ASN A 126 32.75 -12.14 -25.80
C ASN A 126 32.98 -11.04 -24.76
N ASP A 127 33.99 -10.21 -24.99
CA ASP A 127 34.36 -9.13 -24.09
C ASP A 127 33.19 -8.16 -23.85
N LYS A 128 32.29 -8.00 -24.83
CA LYS A 128 31.07 -7.18 -24.72
C LYS A 128 30.11 -7.64 -23.62
N VAL A 129 29.91 -8.95 -23.43
CA VAL A 129 29.03 -9.48 -22.38
C VAL A 129 29.65 -9.23 -21.01
N ILE A 130 30.97 -9.39 -20.89
CA ILE A 130 31.70 -9.12 -19.66
C ILE A 130 31.66 -7.63 -19.33
N GLU A 131 31.90 -6.75 -20.31
CA GLU A 131 31.79 -5.30 -20.16
C GLU A 131 30.39 -4.86 -19.71
N GLN A 132 29.33 -5.46 -20.28
CA GLN A 132 27.96 -5.15 -19.89
C GLN A 132 27.69 -5.50 -18.42
N ILE A 133 28.12 -6.68 -17.97
CA ILE A 133 27.96 -7.12 -16.58
C ILE A 133 28.76 -6.23 -15.63
N GLN A 134 30.00 -5.91 -16.00
CA GLN A 134 30.85 -5.00 -15.23
C GLN A 134 30.20 -3.62 -15.10
N LYS A 135 29.66 -3.08 -16.20
CA LYS A 135 28.93 -1.80 -16.18
C LYS A 135 27.73 -1.85 -15.23
N THR A 136 26.89 -2.88 -15.33
CA THR A 136 25.74 -3.06 -14.42
C THR A 136 26.19 -3.17 -12.96
N GLN A 137 27.26 -3.91 -12.68
CA GLN A 137 27.82 -4.01 -11.33
C GLN A 137 28.32 -2.66 -10.82
N THR A 138 29.08 -1.91 -11.63
CA THR A 138 29.58 -0.58 -11.25
C THR A 138 28.44 0.41 -10.99
N GLU A 139 27.41 0.43 -11.84
CA GLU A 139 26.21 1.25 -11.64
C GLU A 139 25.56 0.94 -10.28
N ILE A 140 25.36 -0.34 -9.96
CA ILE A 140 24.73 -0.78 -8.71
C ILE A 140 25.60 -0.45 -7.50
N SER A 141 26.90 -0.71 -7.56
CA SER A 141 27.83 -0.37 -6.47
C SER A 141 27.84 1.14 -6.22
N SER A 142 27.91 1.95 -7.27
CA SER A 142 27.90 3.42 -7.15
C SER A 142 26.60 3.94 -6.51
N LEU A 143 25.47 3.33 -6.85
CA LEU A 143 24.18 3.66 -6.24
C LEU A 143 24.16 3.27 -4.77
N VAL A 144 24.63 2.06 -4.42
CA VAL A 144 24.73 1.56 -3.04
C VAL A 144 25.61 2.44 -2.15
N GLU A 145 26.73 2.92 -2.66
CA GLU A 145 27.65 3.79 -1.93
C GLU A 145 27.04 5.17 -1.63
N LYS A 146 26.30 5.74 -2.59
CA LYS A 146 25.75 7.11 -2.46
C LYS A 146 24.48 7.17 -1.61
N ARG A 147 23.68 6.11 -1.60
CA ARG A 147 22.34 6.13 -1.01
C ARG A 147 22.31 5.82 0.48
N THR A 148 21.47 6.54 1.21
CA THR A 148 20.99 6.16 2.55
C THR A 148 19.48 5.92 2.53
N ILE A 149 18.92 5.28 3.56
CA ILE A 149 17.47 4.97 3.60
C ILE A 149 16.62 6.24 3.41
N PHE A 150 17.03 7.37 3.98
CA PHE A 150 16.27 8.62 3.93
C PHE A 150 16.69 9.57 2.81
N SER A 151 17.60 9.12 1.95
CA SER A 151 18.16 9.91 0.86
C SER A 151 17.25 9.93 -0.38
N LYS A 152 17.54 10.83 -1.33
CA LYS A 152 16.71 11.05 -2.55
C LYS A 152 17.13 10.15 -3.71
N GLU A 153 18.28 9.51 -3.62
CA GLU A 153 18.91 8.69 -4.66
C GLU A 153 18.00 7.55 -5.09
N ASP A 154 17.35 6.90 -4.13
CA ASP A 154 16.35 5.86 -4.40
C ASP A 154 15.09 6.47 -5.07
N LEU A 155 14.67 7.69 -4.71
CA LEU A 155 13.53 8.36 -5.35
C LEU A 155 13.84 8.81 -6.78
N ASP A 156 15.04 9.32 -7.02
CA ASP A 156 15.48 9.76 -8.34
C ASP A 156 15.67 8.56 -9.28
N PHE A 157 16.10 7.41 -8.75
CA PHE A 157 16.17 6.16 -9.51
C PHE A 157 14.78 5.68 -9.99
N LEU A 158 13.74 5.77 -9.14
CA LEU A 158 12.37 5.39 -9.53
C LEU A 158 11.75 6.28 -10.62
N LYS A 159 12.22 7.53 -10.74
CA LYS A 159 11.69 8.50 -11.72
C LYS A 159 12.32 8.39 -13.10
N LYS A 160 13.40 7.62 -13.23
CA LYS A 160 14.15 7.42 -14.46
C LYS A 160 13.48 6.37 -15.35
#